data_AF-A0A2V7PL00-F1
#
_entry.id   AF-A0A2V7PL00-F1
#
_cell.length_a   1.000
_cell.length_b   1.000
_cell.length_c   1.000
_cell.angle_alpha   90.00
_cell.angle_beta   90.00
_cell.angle_gamma   90.00
#
_symmetry.space_group_name_H-M   'P 1'
#
loop_
_entity.id
_entity.type
_entity.pdbx_description
1 polymer ?
#
loop_
_entity_poly.entity_id
_entity_poly.type
_entity_poly.pdbx_seq_one_letter_code
_entity_poly.pdbx_strand_id
1 'polypeptide(L)'
;MADIDREEKEARATAAAEVTDRLRRRGISVTGAERSDDLADLLSAVERFEKAVEAHGGDLMVDDLKSVQPDDRHFVVPRRAHAEAVRVYITRIDAATARLRTHPRRTD
;
A
#
# COMPACT_ATOMS: atom_id res chain seq x y z
N MET A 1 28.66 17.14 -15.55
CA MET A 1 27.20 17.22 -15.78
C MET A 1 26.62 15.82 -15.95
N ALA A 2 27.13 15.00 -16.89
CA ALA A 2 26.62 13.64 -17.14
C ALA A 2 26.72 12.64 -15.97
N ASP A 3 27.70 12.77 -15.07
CA ASP A 3 27.83 11.89 -13.89
C ASP A 3 26.70 12.09 -12.86
N ILE A 4 26.24 13.33 -12.67
CA ILE A 4 25.16 13.64 -11.71
C ILE A 4 23.82 13.05 -12.18
N ASP A 5 23.53 13.14 -13.48
CA ASP A 5 22.32 12.55 -14.07
C ASP A 5 22.29 11.01 -13.95
N ARG A 6 23.47 10.37 -13.94
CA ARG A 6 23.60 8.92 -13.77
C ARG A 6 23.38 8.51 -12.32
N GLU A 7 24.08 9.15 -11.38
CA GLU A 7 23.92 8.88 -9.95
C GLU A 7 22.47 9.10 -9.50
N GLU A 8 21.80 10.16 -9.99
CA GLU A 8 20.40 10.40 -9.65
C GLU A 8 19.47 9.30 -10.18
N LYS A 9 19.74 8.76 -11.38
CA LYS A 9 18.98 7.63 -11.92
C LYS A 9 19.23 6.33 -11.14
N GLU A 10 20.47 6.05 -10.77
CA GLU A 10 20.85 4.88 -9.97
C GLU A 10 20.22 4.96 -8.56
N ALA A 11 20.22 6.14 -7.95
CA ALA A 11 19.54 6.40 -6.68
C ALA A 11 18.02 6.20 -6.78
N ARG A 12 17.37 6.74 -7.83
CA ARG A 12 15.93 6.55 -8.09
C ARG A 12 15.56 5.08 -8.34
N ALA A 13 16.41 4.34 -9.04
CA ALA A 13 16.20 2.91 -9.29
C ALA A 13 16.32 2.09 -8.00
N THR A 14 17.31 2.40 -7.16
CA THR A 14 17.51 1.75 -5.86
C THR A 14 16.32 2.01 -4.93
N ALA A 15 15.88 3.27 -4.81
CA ALA A 15 14.71 3.62 -4.02
C ALA A 15 13.44 2.91 -4.51
N ALA A 16 13.24 2.79 -5.81
CA ALA A 16 12.10 2.07 -6.38
C ALA A 16 12.13 0.57 -6.05
N ALA A 17 13.30 -0.05 -6.06
CA ALA A 17 13.47 -1.45 -5.66
C ALA A 17 13.11 -1.65 -4.17
N GLU A 18 13.60 -0.78 -3.29
CA GLU A 18 13.24 -0.84 -1.86
C GLU A 18 11.74 -0.68 -1.62
N VAL A 19 11.09 0.25 -2.31
CA VAL A 19 9.63 0.44 -2.24
C VAL A 19 8.89 -0.79 -2.73
N THR A 20 9.35 -1.40 -3.84
CA THR A 20 8.80 -2.63 -4.39
C THR A 20 8.87 -3.78 -3.38
N ASP A 21 10.01 -3.96 -2.73
CA ASP A 21 10.20 -4.96 -1.67
C ASP A 21 9.24 -4.74 -0.49
N ARG A 22 9.08 -3.50 -0.05
CA ARG A 22 8.15 -3.14 1.04
C ARG A 22 6.70 -3.43 0.68
N LEU A 23 6.29 -3.18 -0.56
CA LEU A 23 4.94 -3.49 -1.07
C LEU A 23 4.71 -5.00 -1.14
N ARG A 24 5.69 -5.77 -1.62
CA ARG A 24 5.61 -7.23 -1.69
C ARG A 24 5.49 -7.88 -0.31
N ARG A 25 6.24 -7.41 0.68
CA ARG A 25 6.12 -7.88 2.08
C ARG A 25 4.73 -7.67 2.67
N ARG A 26 4.00 -6.66 2.20
CA ARG A 26 2.60 -6.38 2.55
C ARG A 26 1.58 -7.17 1.71
N GLY A 27 2.04 -8.11 0.88
CA GLY A 27 1.18 -8.91 0.00
C GLY A 27 0.68 -8.18 -1.25
N ILE A 28 1.22 -7.00 -1.56
CA ILE A 28 0.81 -6.22 -2.72
C ILE A 28 1.62 -6.67 -3.94
N SER A 29 0.90 -7.10 -4.98
CA SER A 29 1.50 -7.49 -6.24
C SER A 29 1.91 -6.27 -7.06
N VAL A 30 3.19 -6.19 -7.37
CA VAL A 30 3.82 -5.17 -8.23
C VAL A 30 4.52 -5.88 -9.38
N THR A 31 4.30 -5.40 -10.60
CA THR A 31 4.76 -6.07 -11.84
C THR A 31 6.20 -5.72 -12.20
N GLY A 32 6.75 -4.64 -11.63
CA GLY A 32 8.06 -4.10 -11.96
C GLY A 32 8.06 -3.20 -13.21
N ALA A 33 6.91 -3.06 -13.89
CA ALA A 33 6.72 -2.14 -15.01
C ALA A 33 6.21 -0.76 -14.56
N GLU A 34 5.85 -0.63 -13.29
CA GLU A 34 5.40 0.60 -12.66
C GLU A 34 6.51 1.66 -12.59
N ARG A 35 6.14 2.93 -12.72
CA ARG A 35 7.08 4.03 -12.49
C ARG A 35 7.42 4.15 -11.00
N SER A 36 8.63 4.59 -10.71
CA SER A 36 9.09 4.87 -9.33
C SER A 36 8.15 5.80 -8.57
N ASP A 37 7.63 6.86 -9.21
CA ASP A 37 6.67 7.77 -8.58
C ASP A 37 5.37 7.06 -8.21
N ASP A 38 4.82 6.26 -9.13
CA ASP A 38 3.56 5.53 -8.91
C ASP A 38 3.73 4.47 -7.79
N LEU A 39 4.93 3.88 -7.65
CA LEU A 39 5.26 2.96 -6.55
C LEU A 39 5.34 3.69 -5.20
N ALA A 40 5.94 4.88 -5.15
CA ALA A 40 6.02 5.69 -3.95
C ALA A 40 4.63 6.18 -3.51
N ASP A 41 3.80 6.60 -4.47
CA ASP A 41 2.41 6.98 -4.22
C ASP A 41 1.59 5.81 -3.70
N LEU A 42 1.80 4.61 -4.25
CA LEU A 42 1.15 3.39 -3.80
C LEU A 42 1.52 3.04 -2.36
N LEU A 43 2.81 3.07 -2.02
CA LEU A 43 3.26 2.84 -0.65
C LEU A 43 2.62 3.86 0.32
N SER A 44 2.62 5.14 -0.07
CA SER A 44 2.00 6.20 0.73
C SER A 44 0.50 6.00 0.94
N ALA A 45 -0.22 5.47 -0.07
CA ALA A 45 -1.64 5.16 0.05
C ALA A 45 -1.90 4.01 1.02
N VAL A 46 -1.08 2.97 0.97
CA VAL A 46 -1.16 1.81 1.87
C VAL A 46 -0.89 2.23 3.30
N GLU A 47 0.17 2.99 3.56
CA GLU A 47 0.50 3.49 4.91
C GLU A 47 -0.60 4.39 5.48
N ARG A 48 -1.28 5.18 4.64
CA ARG A 48 -2.44 6.00 5.06
C ARG A 48 -3.65 5.14 5.42
N PHE A 49 -3.86 4.03 4.71
CA PHE A 49 -4.90 3.05 5.05
C PHE A 49 -4.57 2.38 6.39
N GLU A 50 -3.35 1.87 6.56
CA GLU A 50 -2.87 1.23 7.80
C GLU A 50 -3.08 2.17 9.01
N LYS A 51 -2.64 3.43 8.92
CA LYS A 51 -2.86 4.42 9.98
C LYS A 51 -4.34 4.68 10.27
N ALA A 52 -5.20 4.63 9.26
CA ALA A 52 -6.63 4.79 9.46
C ALA A 52 -7.24 3.58 10.18
N VAL A 53 -6.78 2.36 9.88
CA VAL A 53 -7.16 1.13 10.60
C VAL A 53 -6.75 1.22 12.07
N GLU A 54 -5.49 1.56 12.36
CA GLU A 54 -4.97 1.72 13.72
C GLU A 54 -5.78 2.74 14.53
N ALA A 55 -6.08 3.91 13.94
CA ALA A 55 -6.85 4.97 14.60
C ALA A 55 -8.31 4.59 14.92
N HIS A 56 -8.85 3.54 14.29
CA HIS A 56 -10.19 3.03 14.56
C HIS A 56 -10.21 1.88 15.56
N GLY A 57 -9.05 1.53 16.16
CA GLY A 57 -8.94 0.42 17.10
C GLY A 57 -9.00 -0.95 16.43
N GLY A 58 -8.81 -1.02 15.11
CA GLY A 58 -8.53 -2.28 14.45
C GLY A 58 -7.17 -2.74 14.93
N ASP A 59 -7.13 -3.84 15.69
CA ASP A 59 -5.87 -4.50 16.01
C ASP A 59 -5.26 -4.91 14.66
N LEU A 60 -4.22 -4.18 14.25
CA LEU A 60 -3.39 -4.58 13.14
C LEU A 60 -2.64 -5.79 13.68
N MET A 61 -3.26 -6.97 13.63
CA MET A 61 -2.63 -8.26 13.88
C MET A 61 -1.56 -8.43 12.77
N VAL A 62 -0.46 -7.73 12.98
CA VAL A 62 0.84 -7.90 12.34
C VAL A 62 1.37 -9.21 12.89
N ASP A 63 0.89 -10.32 12.35
CA ASP A 63 1.66 -11.55 12.20
C ASP A 63 0.80 -12.55 11.43
N ASP A 64 1.36 -13.04 10.33
CA ASP A 64 0.76 -13.98 9.40
C ASP A 64 -0.44 -13.46 8.56
N LEU A 65 -0.15 -13.26 7.27
CA LEU A 65 -1.10 -13.28 6.15
C LEU A 65 -1.90 -14.61 6.02
N LYS A 66 -1.99 -15.41 7.10
CA LYS A 66 -2.68 -16.71 7.21
C LYS A 66 -3.68 -16.81 8.36
N SER A 67 -4.00 -15.74 9.08
CA SER A 67 -5.07 -15.79 10.07
C SER A 67 -6.45 -15.92 9.40
N VAL A 68 -7.24 -16.90 9.86
CA VAL A 68 -8.33 -17.58 9.11
C VAL A 68 -9.64 -16.79 9.02
N GLN A 69 -9.77 -15.62 9.64
CA GLN A 69 -10.92 -14.74 9.41
C GLN A 69 -10.63 -13.34 9.96
N PRO A 70 -10.44 -12.31 9.12
CA PRO A 70 -10.66 -10.95 9.58
C PRO A 70 -12.17 -10.81 9.84
N ASP A 71 -12.57 -10.51 11.08
CA ASP A 71 -13.98 -10.34 11.47
C ASP A 71 -14.66 -9.20 10.67
N ASP A 72 -13.87 -8.29 10.06
CA ASP A 72 -14.39 -7.27 9.18
C ASP A 72 -13.48 -6.98 7.96
N ARG A 73 -14.07 -7.10 6.77
CA ARG A 73 -13.40 -6.92 5.46
C ARG A 73 -12.97 -5.47 5.21
N HIS A 74 -13.46 -4.51 5.99
CA HIS A 74 -13.13 -3.09 5.83
C HIS A 74 -11.72 -2.73 6.31
N PHE A 75 -11.11 -3.51 7.20
CA PHE A 75 -9.74 -3.27 7.71
C PHE A 75 -8.64 -3.98 6.92
N VAL A 76 -9.00 -4.65 5.82
CA VAL A 76 -8.06 -5.34 4.94
C VAL A 76 -7.75 -4.47 3.73
N VAL A 77 -6.48 -4.30 3.39
CA VAL A 77 -6.06 -3.63 2.16
C VAL A 77 -6.72 -4.33 0.96
N PRO A 78 -7.43 -3.62 0.08
CA PRO A 78 -8.06 -4.23 -1.08
C PRO A 78 -7.05 -5.03 -1.90
N ARG A 79 -7.40 -6.22 -2.41
CA ARG A 79 -6.51 -6.92 -3.34
C ARG A 79 -6.48 -6.22 -4.70
N ARG A 80 -5.27 -6.04 -5.25
CA ARG A 80 -5.08 -5.54 -6.62
C ARG A 80 -5.65 -6.56 -7.60
N ALA A 81 -6.49 -6.10 -8.53
CA ALA A 81 -7.04 -6.95 -9.57
C ALA A 81 -6.00 -7.25 -10.66
N HIS A 82 -6.19 -8.36 -11.39
CA HIS A 82 -5.31 -8.72 -12.49
C HIS A 82 -5.35 -7.64 -13.58
N ALA A 83 -4.18 -7.19 -14.04
CA ALA A 83 -4.01 -6.08 -14.99
C ALA A 83 -4.58 -4.71 -14.53
N GLU A 84 -4.89 -4.54 -13.25
CA GLU A 84 -5.31 -3.23 -12.73
C GLU A 84 -4.12 -2.26 -12.74
N ALA A 85 -4.32 -1.09 -13.37
CA ALA A 85 -3.33 -0.03 -13.36
C ALA A 85 -3.09 0.46 -11.92
N VAL A 86 -1.84 0.71 -11.55
CA VAL A 86 -1.50 1.10 -10.18
C VAL A 86 -2.24 2.35 -9.73
N ARG A 87 -2.43 3.33 -10.60
CA ARG A 87 -3.21 4.54 -10.26
C ARG A 87 -4.66 4.24 -9.89
N VAL A 88 -5.29 3.31 -10.61
CA VAL A 88 -6.67 2.88 -10.30
C VAL A 88 -6.71 2.17 -8.94
N TYR A 89 -5.71 1.33 -8.69
CA TYR A 89 -5.56 0.64 -7.42
C TYR A 89 -5.34 1.60 -6.25
N ILE A 90 -4.49 2.62 -6.41
CA ILE A 90 -4.28 3.71 -5.43
C ILE A 90 -5.61 4.40 -5.09
N THR A 91 -6.39 4.79 -6.10
CA THR A 91 -7.69 5.44 -5.89
C THR A 91 -8.64 4.56 -5.07
N ARG A 92 -8.60 3.24 -5.25
CA ARG A 92 -9.42 2.31 -4.45
C ARG A 92 -8.95 2.21 -3.00
N ILE A 93 -7.65 2.22 -2.75
CA ILE A 93 -7.09 2.26 -1.39
C ILE A 93 -7.49 3.55 -0.68
N ASP A 94 -7.42 4.69 -1.38
CA ASP A 94 -7.84 5.98 -0.84
C ASP A 94 -9.34 6.00 -0.53
N ALA A 95 -10.17 5.45 -1.42
CA ALA A 95 -11.60 5.33 -1.19
C ALA A 95 -11.92 4.40 -0.01
N ALA A 96 -11.19 3.29 0.16
CA ALA A 96 -11.32 2.41 1.31
C ALA A 96 -10.90 3.12 2.61
N THR A 97 -9.83 3.89 2.58
CA THR A 97 -9.35 4.73 3.70
C THR A 97 -10.41 5.76 4.10
N ALA A 98 -11.04 6.43 3.14
CA ALA A 98 -12.11 7.39 3.39
C ALA A 98 -13.33 6.71 4.03
N ARG A 99 -13.73 5.54 3.54
CA ARG A 99 -14.83 4.75 4.13
C ARG A 99 -14.54 4.33 5.56
N LEU A 100 -13.31 3.88 5.84
CA LEU A 100 -12.86 3.55 7.20
C LEU A 100 -13.00 4.73 8.15
N ARG A 101 -12.57 5.92 7.73
CA ARG A 101 -12.67 7.16 8.54
C ARG A 101 -14.11 7.54 8.90
N THR A 102 -15.07 7.12 8.10
CA THR A 102 -16.49 7.35 8.34
C THR A 102 -17.19 6.17 9.02
N HIS A 103 -16.49 5.03 9.16
CA HIS A 103 -17.06 3.82 9.74
C HIS A 103 -17.12 3.97 11.26
N PRO A 104 -18.22 3.56 11.92
CA PRO A 104 -18.27 3.55 13.37
C PRO A 104 -17.09 2.75 13.92
N ARG A 105 -16.43 3.29 14.94
CA ARG A 105 -15.41 2.53 15.68
C ARG A 105 -16.08 1.27 16.19
N ARG A 106 -15.39 0.12 16.10
CA ARG A 106 -15.89 -1.11 16.69
C ARG A 106 -16.00 -0.87 18.19
N THR A 107 -17.21 -0.63 18.67
CA THR A 107 -17.50 -0.56 20.10
C THR A 107 -17.36 -1.98 20.62
N ASP A 108 -16.43 -2.19 21.55
CA ASP A 108 -16.32 -3.41 22.35
C ASP A 108 -17.60 -3.65 23.15
#